data_AF-A0A9X2HMT7-F1
#
_entry.id   AF-A0A9X2HMT7-F1
#
_cell.length_a   1.000
_cell.length_b   1.000
_cell.length_c   1.000
_cell.angle_alpha   90.00
_cell.angle_beta   90.00
_cell.angle_gamma   90.00
#
_symmetry.space_group_name_H-M   'P 1'
#
loop_
_entity.id
_entity.type
_entity.pdbx_description
1 polymer ?
#
loop_
_entity_poly.entity_id
_entity_poly.type
_entity_poly.pdbx_seq_one_letter_code
_entity_poly.pdbx_strand_id
1 'polypeptide(L)'
;MIVELVARGEPPDVVLMADTGSERPETDAFVPLFRNWLDDHGVENHVVRYVPRRFKHWPPYASLLENLLTNGTLPSISFGRHSCSQKWKIAPQDRWTEAWPPAIDAWRRGEKVVKLIGYDCSPADNRRYAEREGFDDPRYVFRYPLREWGWTRLDCARRIREAGLPVPVKSSCFFCVAMKPDELRSLPPAYLRLIVLIEARAAPRLRTVEGLWRSSVKGRGGAQPRPGSMTRFIRDEGLLSPRQVDRIVATAPTELLRFQAAAARVELAARPSMHDWLVRFNAGVRDEAA
;
A
#
# COMPACT_ATOMS: atom_id res chain seq x y z
N MET A 1 3.32 -15.06 -12.84
CA MET A 1 1.94 -15.54 -13.07
C MET A 1 1.42 -15.01 -14.40
N ILE A 2 1.11 -13.72 -14.51
CA ILE A 2 0.52 -13.13 -15.74
C ILE A 2 1.39 -13.40 -16.97
N VAL A 3 2.71 -13.17 -16.87
CA VAL A 3 3.68 -13.46 -17.95
C VAL A 3 3.59 -14.90 -18.47
N GLU A 4 3.35 -15.85 -17.58
CA GLU A 4 3.26 -17.27 -17.95
C GLU A 4 1.88 -17.63 -18.50
N LEU A 5 0.81 -17.04 -17.96
CA LEU A 5 -0.54 -17.19 -18.49
C LEU A 5 -0.61 -16.75 -19.96
N VAL A 6 -0.05 -15.57 -20.27
CA VAL A 6 0.03 -15.06 -21.66
C VAL A 6 0.80 -16.03 -22.55
N ALA A 7 1.96 -16.53 -22.10
CA ALA A 7 2.79 -17.45 -22.89
C ALA A 7 2.14 -18.82 -23.14
N ARG A 8 1.20 -19.23 -22.28
CA ARG A 8 0.40 -20.44 -22.45
C ARG A 8 -0.84 -20.24 -23.33
N GLY A 9 -1.07 -19.03 -23.84
CA GLY A 9 -2.29 -18.71 -24.59
C GLY A 9 -3.54 -18.57 -23.71
N GLU A 10 -3.35 -18.35 -22.40
CA GLU A 10 -4.42 -18.13 -21.42
C GLU A 10 -4.31 -16.72 -20.78
N PRO A 11 -4.23 -15.62 -21.55
CA PRO A 11 -4.12 -14.29 -20.96
C PRO A 11 -5.35 -14.01 -20.07
N PRO A 12 -5.17 -13.31 -18.93
CA PRO A 12 -6.32 -12.82 -18.18
C PRO A 12 -7.11 -11.82 -19.03
N ASP A 13 -8.44 -11.84 -18.93
CA ASP A 13 -9.30 -10.87 -19.62
C ASP A 13 -9.00 -9.43 -19.20
N VAL A 14 -8.68 -9.22 -17.93
CA VAL A 14 -8.29 -7.91 -17.39
C VAL A 14 -7.37 -8.03 -16.18
N VAL A 15 -6.41 -7.10 -16.07
CA VAL A 15 -5.53 -6.93 -14.92
C VAL A 15 -5.84 -5.63 -14.18
N LEU A 16 -6.15 -5.72 -12.88
CA LEU A 16 -6.37 -4.55 -12.04
C LEU A 16 -5.21 -4.34 -11.08
N MET A 17 -4.77 -3.09 -10.95
CA MET A 17 -3.90 -2.65 -9.87
C MET A 17 -4.65 -1.68 -8.97
N ALA A 18 -4.78 -2.03 -7.69
CA ALA A 18 -5.26 -1.08 -6.71
C ALA A 18 -4.14 -0.15 -6.23
N ASP A 19 -4.24 1.13 -6.57
CA ASP A 19 -3.31 2.16 -6.13
C ASP A 19 -3.81 2.84 -4.86
N THR A 20 -2.98 2.77 -3.82
CA THR A 20 -3.24 3.36 -2.50
C THR A 20 -2.78 4.81 -2.39
N GLY A 21 -2.07 5.33 -3.39
CA GLY A 21 -1.38 6.62 -3.39
C GLY A 21 -0.23 6.66 -2.37
N SER A 22 0.30 5.49 -1.99
CA SER A 22 1.27 5.36 -0.90
C SER A 22 2.20 4.17 -1.07
N GLU A 23 2.33 3.66 -2.30
CA GLU A 23 3.24 2.57 -2.62
C GLU A 23 4.70 3.01 -2.48
N ARG A 24 5.60 2.03 -2.52
CA ARG A 24 7.04 2.26 -2.53
C ARG A 24 7.50 2.85 -3.88
N PRO A 25 8.57 3.67 -3.90
CA PRO A 25 9.13 4.22 -5.15
C PRO A 25 9.41 3.15 -6.22
N GLU A 26 9.93 1.99 -5.80
CA GLU A 26 10.26 0.90 -6.73
C GLU A 26 9.01 0.25 -7.32
N THR A 27 7.88 0.26 -6.57
CA THR A 27 6.59 -0.18 -7.11
C THR A 27 6.11 0.82 -8.15
N ASP A 28 6.09 2.11 -7.81
CA ASP A 28 5.64 3.18 -8.71
C ASP A 28 6.45 3.21 -10.03
N ALA A 29 7.76 2.95 -9.96
CA ALA A 29 8.62 2.85 -11.14
C ALA A 29 8.36 1.59 -11.99
N PHE A 30 7.93 0.48 -11.37
CA PHE A 30 7.66 -0.77 -12.07
C PHE A 30 6.32 -0.78 -12.80
N VAL A 31 5.31 -0.10 -12.26
CA VAL A 31 3.95 -0.05 -12.84
C VAL A 31 3.94 0.32 -14.32
N PRO A 32 4.53 1.45 -14.78
CA PRO A 32 4.48 1.80 -16.19
C PRO A 32 5.17 0.76 -17.08
N LEU A 33 6.28 0.17 -16.63
CA LEU A 33 7.00 -0.88 -17.39
C LEU A 33 6.10 -2.10 -17.60
N PHE A 34 5.43 -2.55 -16.54
CA PHE A 34 4.60 -3.74 -16.64
C PHE A 34 3.28 -3.48 -17.39
N ARG A 35 2.72 -2.27 -17.29
CA ARG A 35 1.55 -1.88 -18.09
C ARG A 35 1.86 -1.83 -19.57
N ASN A 36 2.98 -1.24 -19.97
CA ASN A 36 3.44 -1.28 -21.36
C ASN A 36 3.58 -2.73 -21.86
N TRP A 37 4.17 -3.60 -21.04
CA TRP A 37 4.26 -5.02 -21.37
C TRP A 37 2.87 -5.67 -21.54
N LEU A 38 1.89 -5.34 -20.70
CA LEU A 38 0.52 -5.84 -20.85
C LEU A 38 -0.12 -5.33 -22.14
N ASP A 39 0.06 -4.05 -22.46
CA ASP A 39 -0.44 -3.43 -23.69
C ASP A 39 0.15 -4.08 -24.95
N ASP A 40 1.47 -4.33 -24.96
CA ASP A 40 2.17 -5.01 -26.05
C ASP A 40 1.68 -6.45 -26.28
N HIS A 41 1.07 -7.06 -25.27
CA HIS A 41 0.52 -8.43 -25.32
C HIS A 41 -1.02 -8.44 -25.40
N GLY A 42 -1.66 -7.28 -25.63
CA GLY A 42 -3.11 -7.17 -25.80
C GLY A 42 -3.92 -7.47 -24.53
N VAL A 43 -3.33 -7.31 -23.34
CA VAL A 43 -3.99 -7.58 -22.06
C VAL A 43 -4.54 -6.27 -21.47
N GLU A 44 -5.88 -6.18 -21.37
CA GLU A 44 -6.56 -5.03 -20.78
C GLU A 44 -6.07 -4.80 -19.33
N ASN A 45 -5.72 -3.56 -18.99
CA ASN A 45 -5.21 -3.24 -17.66
C ASN A 45 -5.64 -1.87 -17.13
N HIS A 46 -5.98 -1.81 -15.85
CA HIS A 46 -6.47 -0.61 -15.18
C HIS A 46 -5.84 -0.38 -13.82
N VAL A 47 -5.54 0.88 -13.52
CA VAL A 47 -5.21 1.33 -12.16
C VAL A 47 -6.48 1.86 -11.53
N VAL A 48 -6.93 1.21 -10.45
CA VAL A 48 -8.13 1.57 -9.71
C VAL A 48 -7.76 2.19 -8.37
N ARG A 49 -8.49 3.23 -7.96
CA ARG A 49 -8.24 3.96 -6.71
C ARG A 49 -9.50 4.03 -5.87
N TYR A 50 -9.34 3.92 -4.55
CA TYR A 50 -10.42 4.24 -3.64
C TYR A 50 -10.63 5.76 -3.63
N VAL A 51 -11.80 6.23 -4.08
CA VAL A 51 -12.20 7.64 -4.02
C VAL A 51 -13.07 7.87 -2.78
N PRO A 52 -12.59 8.61 -1.76
CA PRO A 52 -13.39 8.91 -0.57
C PRO A 52 -14.55 9.84 -0.91
N ARG A 53 -15.79 9.40 -0.66
CA ARG A 53 -17.00 10.22 -0.90
C ARG A 53 -17.43 11.04 0.31
N ARG A 54 -17.05 10.60 1.51
CA ARG A 54 -17.37 11.24 2.79
C ARG A 54 -16.14 11.18 3.68
N PHE A 55 -15.70 12.33 4.18
CA PHE A 55 -14.60 12.44 5.11
C PHE A 55 -15.10 13.03 6.43
N LYS A 56 -14.75 12.37 7.54
CA LYS A 56 -15.13 12.81 8.90
C LYS A 56 -14.38 14.07 9.33
N HIS A 57 -13.14 14.24 8.86
CA HIS A 57 -12.29 15.36 9.18
C HIS A 57 -11.77 15.98 7.88
N TRP A 58 -11.62 17.30 7.87
CA TRP A 58 -10.92 18.05 6.82
C TRP A 58 -9.41 18.06 7.17
N PRO A 59 -8.47 18.13 6.21
CA PRO A 59 -8.65 18.18 4.77
C PRO A 59 -9.22 16.89 4.18
N PRO A 60 -9.89 16.94 3.01
CA PRO A 60 -10.15 15.74 2.22
C PRO A 60 -8.83 15.02 1.96
N TYR A 61 -8.89 13.69 1.94
CA TYR A 61 -7.75 12.84 1.64
C TYR A 61 -8.01 12.10 0.33
N ALA A 62 -6.98 11.87 -0.48
CA ALA A 62 -7.02 11.10 -1.71
C ALA A 62 -6.18 9.81 -1.64
N SER A 63 -5.25 9.73 -0.70
CA SER A 63 -4.36 8.58 -0.49
C SER A 63 -4.52 7.95 0.90
N LEU A 64 -3.96 6.73 1.06
CA LEU A 64 -3.88 6.08 2.37
C LEU A 64 -3.05 6.93 3.34
N LEU A 65 -1.91 7.46 2.92
CA LEU A 65 -1.08 8.37 3.73
C LEU A 65 -1.89 9.55 4.30
N GLU A 66 -2.58 10.28 3.42
CA GLU A 66 -3.38 11.43 3.81
C GLU A 66 -4.54 11.01 4.73
N ASN A 67 -5.12 9.84 4.50
CA ASN A 67 -6.16 9.29 5.37
C ASN A 67 -5.66 9.07 6.80
N LEU A 68 -4.44 8.55 6.95
CA LEU A 68 -3.82 8.31 8.26
C LEU A 68 -3.54 9.62 9.00
N LEU A 69 -2.99 10.60 8.29
CA LEU A 69 -2.65 11.92 8.84
C LEU A 69 -3.90 12.71 9.24
N THR A 70 -4.89 12.77 8.35
CA THR A 70 -6.18 13.43 8.59
C THR A 70 -6.88 12.87 9.83
N ASN A 71 -6.83 11.54 10.01
CA ASN A 71 -7.49 10.88 11.12
C ASN A 71 -6.60 10.68 12.35
N GLY A 72 -5.32 11.06 12.28
CA GLY A 72 -4.33 10.83 13.33
C GLY A 72 -4.29 9.39 13.79
N THR A 73 -4.10 8.45 12.86
CA THR A 73 -4.09 7.01 13.13
C THR A 73 -3.03 6.29 12.31
N LEU A 74 -2.82 5.01 12.59
CA LEU A 74 -1.93 4.11 11.84
C LEU A 74 -2.76 3.20 10.92
N PRO A 75 -2.16 2.51 9.94
CA PRO A 75 -2.87 1.48 9.18
C PRO A 75 -3.53 0.47 10.12
N SER A 76 -4.74 0.02 9.79
CA SER A 76 -5.49 -0.93 10.63
C SER A 76 -4.68 -2.18 11.00
N ILE A 77 -3.79 -2.58 10.09
CA ILE A 77 -2.94 -3.76 10.25
C ILE A 77 -1.88 -3.55 11.33
N SER A 78 -1.49 -2.32 11.65
CA SER A 78 -0.67 -2.06 12.85
C SER A 78 -1.44 -2.38 14.14
N PHE A 79 -2.77 -2.34 14.12
CA PHE A 79 -3.63 -2.76 15.24
C PHE A 79 -4.14 -4.21 15.12
N GLY A 80 -3.55 -5.04 14.25
CA GLY A 80 -3.99 -6.43 14.04
C GLY A 80 -5.29 -6.58 13.25
N ARG A 81 -5.77 -5.53 12.56
CA ARG A 81 -7.01 -5.55 11.77
C ARG A 81 -6.74 -5.47 10.27
N HIS A 82 -7.63 -6.01 9.44
CA HIS A 82 -7.43 -6.11 7.98
C HIS A 82 -8.24 -5.09 7.16
N SER A 83 -8.87 -4.09 7.79
CA SER A 83 -9.74 -3.13 7.09
C SER A 83 -9.01 -2.20 6.11
N CYS A 84 -7.69 -2.00 6.27
CA CYS A 84 -6.89 -1.19 5.35
C CYS A 84 -6.85 -1.79 3.94
N SER A 85 -6.50 -3.07 3.80
CA SER A 85 -6.48 -3.74 2.49
C SER A 85 -7.89 -3.91 1.92
N GLN A 86 -8.90 -4.12 2.77
CA GLN A 86 -10.30 -4.13 2.33
C GLN A 86 -10.70 -2.80 1.70
N LYS A 87 -10.49 -1.68 2.40
CA LYS A 87 -10.88 -0.34 1.94
C LYS A 87 -10.08 0.12 0.71
N TRP A 88 -8.77 -0.06 0.74
CA TRP A 88 -7.87 0.58 -0.23
C TRP A 88 -7.46 -0.32 -1.39
N LYS A 89 -7.66 -1.64 -1.28
CA LYS A 89 -7.30 -2.59 -2.34
C LYS A 89 -8.50 -3.35 -2.88
N ILE A 90 -9.26 -4.01 -2.00
CA ILE A 90 -10.37 -4.88 -2.42
C ILE A 90 -11.54 -4.05 -2.94
N ALA A 91 -12.03 -3.08 -2.15
CA ALA A 91 -13.19 -2.27 -2.52
C ALA A 91 -13.10 -1.52 -3.87
N PRO A 92 -11.98 -0.87 -4.25
CA PRO A 92 -11.89 -0.24 -5.56
C PRO A 92 -11.84 -1.25 -6.72
N GLN A 93 -11.22 -2.42 -6.53
CA GLN A 93 -11.23 -3.48 -7.54
C GLN A 93 -12.63 -4.08 -7.70
N ASP A 94 -13.29 -4.43 -6.59
CA ASP A 94 -14.66 -4.96 -6.63
C ASP A 94 -15.62 -3.96 -7.27
N ARG A 95 -15.51 -2.66 -6.96
CA ARG A 95 -16.33 -1.62 -7.61
C ARG A 95 -16.11 -1.57 -9.12
N TRP A 96 -14.87 -1.69 -9.58
CA TRP A 96 -14.57 -1.70 -11.01
C TRP A 96 -15.16 -2.94 -11.67
N THR A 97 -14.95 -4.12 -11.06
CA THR A 97 -15.48 -5.39 -11.58
C THR A 97 -17.01 -5.40 -11.59
N GLU A 98 -17.66 -4.78 -10.60
CA GLU A 98 -19.11 -4.61 -10.54
C GLU A 98 -19.70 -3.77 -11.68
N ALA A 99 -18.88 -2.92 -12.30
CA ALA A 99 -19.24 -2.09 -13.45
C ALA A 99 -18.75 -2.67 -14.79
N TRP A 100 -18.01 -3.79 -14.78
CA TRP A 100 -17.39 -4.37 -15.96
C TRP A 100 -18.40 -5.26 -16.71
N PRO A 101 -18.78 -4.96 -17.96
CA PRO A 101 -19.85 -5.68 -18.65
C PRO A 101 -19.68 -7.21 -18.71
N PRO A 102 -18.50 -7.76 -19.01
CA PRO A 102 -18.29 -9.22 -18.98
C PRO A 102 -18.61 -9.86 -17.62
N ALA A 103 -18.26 -9.20 -16.51
CA ALA A 103 -18.59 -9.69 -15.17
C ALA A 103 -20.10 -9.62 -14.89
N ILE A 104 -20.74 -8.51 -15.26
CA ILE A 104 -22.19 -8.35 -15.13
C ILE A 104 -22.93 -9.45 -15.90
N ASP A 105 -22.52 -9.72 -17.13
CA ASP A 105 -23.16 -10.72 -17.98
C ASP A 105 -22.93 -12.14 -17.47
N ALA A 106 -21.72 -12.45 -16.96
CA ALA A 106 -21.44 -13.72 -16.29
C ALA A 106 -22.38 -13.92 -15.08
N TRP A 107 -22.48 -12.94 -14.19
CA TRP A 107 -23.35 -13.05 -13.02
C TRP A 107 -24.83 -13.15 -13.38
N ARG A 108 -25.29 -12.48 -14.44
CA ARG A 108 -26.66 -12.63 -14.97
C ARG A 108 -26.96 -14.04 -15.47
N ARG A 109 -25.97 -14.73 -16.01
CA ARG A 109 -26.06 -16.15 -16.41
C ARG A 109 -25.92 -17.13 -15.24
N GLY A 110 -25.72 -16.63 -14.01
CA GLY A 110 -25.44 -17.47 -12.84
C GLY A 110 -24.00 -18.02 -12.82
N GLU A 111 -23.13 -17.51 -13.68
CA GLU A 111 -21.71 -17.85 -13.71
C GLU A 111 -20.93 -17.01 -12.68
N LYS A 112 -19.71 -17.44 -12.36
CA LYS A 112 -18.81 -16.73 -11.46
C LYS A 112 -17.59 -16.22 -12.22
N VAL A 113 -17.07 -15.06 -11.83
CA VAL A 113 -15.83 -14.48 -12.37
C VAL A 113 -14.63 -15.21 -11.77
N VAL A 114 -13.65 -15.58 -12.59
CA VAL A 114 -12.41 -16.22 -12.10
C VAL A 114 -11.43 -15.16 -11.59
N LYS A 115 -11.16 -15.15 -10.28
CA LYS A 115 -10.11 -14.32 -9.66
C LYS A 115 -8.80 -15.10 -9.58
N LEU A 116 -7.80 -14.64 -10.32
CA LEU A 116 -6.47 -15.23 -10.34
C LEU A 116 -5.63 -14.72 -9.16
N ILE A 117 -5.12 -15.65 -8.33
CA ILE A 117 -4.33 -15.32 -7.14
C ILE A 117 -2.88 -15.82 -7.31
N GLY A 118 -1.93 -14.88 -7.25
CA GLY A 118 -0.50 -15.14 -7.43
C GLY A 118 0.23 -15.70 -6.19
N TYR A 119 -0.37 -16.62 -5.46
CA TYR A 119 0.30 -17.33 -4.36
C TYR A 119 1.19 -18.44 -4.90
N ASP A 120 2.47 -18.42 -4.54
CA ASP A 120 3.44 -19.45 -4.94
C ASP A 120 3.44 -20.66 -3.98
N CYS A 121 4.32 -21.63 -4.22
CA CYS A 121 4.48 -22.83 -3.37
C CYS A 121 5.43 -22.63 -2.17
N SER A 122 5.81 -21.39 -1.84
CA SER A 122 6.65 -21.11 -0.67
C SER A 122 5.88 -21.31 0.65
N PRO A 123 6.58 -21.56 1.78
CA PRO A 123 5.93 -21.78 3.06
C PRO A 123 5.02 -20.64 3.52
N ALA A 124 5.31 -19.40 3.13
CA ALA A 124 4.50 -18.24 3.50
C ALA A 124 3.16 -18.21 2.76
N ASP A 125 3.17 -18.48 1.46
CA ASP A 125 1.97 -18.48 0.64
C ASP A 125 1.16 -19.79 0.81
N ASN A 126 1.80 -20.91 1.17
CA ASN A 126 1.12 -22.14 1.60
C ASN A 126 0.19 -21.88 2.80
N ARG A 127 0.66 -21.14 3.82
CA ARG A 127 -0.19 -20.80 4.99
C ARG A 127 -1.38 -19.93 4.59
N ARG A 128 -1.16 -18.94 3.72
CA ARG A 128 -2.23 -18.06 3.24
C ARG A 128 -3.26 -18.78 2.39
N TYR A 129 -2.82 -19.75 1.59
CA TYR A 129 -3.70 -20.60 0.82
C TYR A 129 -4.57 -21.46 1.74
N ALA A 130 -3.98 -22.12 2.74
CA ALA A 130 -4.71 -22.95 3.70
C ALA A 130 -5.78 -22.16 4.48
N GLU A 131 -5.52 -20.90 4.84
CA GLU A 131 -6.51 -20.01 5.47
C GLU A 131 -7.72 -19.67 4.57
N ARG A 132 -7.63 -19.93 3.27
CA ARG A 132 -8.64 -19.58 2.26
C ARG A 132 -9.24 -20.78 1.55
N GLU A 133 -8.73 -21.97 1.81
CA GLU A 133 -9.26 -23.21 1.25
C GLU A 133 -10.72 -23.42 1.69
N GLY A 134 -11.59 -23.78 0.75
CA GLY A 134 -13.02 -23.96 0.99
C GLY A 134 -13.84 -22.67 1.14
N PHE A 135 -13.23 -21.49 0.95
CA PHE A 135 -13.98 -20.24 0.91
C PHE A 135 -14.85 -20.16 -0.37
N ASP A 136 -16.16 -20.24 -0.21
CA ASP A 136 -17.13 -20.05 -1.29
C ASP A 136 -17.58 -18.58 -1.38
N ASP A 137 -17.42 -17.99 -2.56
CA ASP A 137 -17.90 -16.65 -2.87
C ASP A 137 -19.00 -16.74 -3.94
N PRO A 138 -20.16 -16.09 -3.76
CA PRO A 138 -21.26 -16.19 -4.70
C PRO A 138 -20.92 -15.62 -6.10
N ARG A 139 -19.93 -14.73 -6.20
CA ARG A 139 -19.57 -14.03 -7.44
C ARG A 139 -18.25 -14.48 -8.05
N TYR A 140 -17.40 -15.14 -7.27
CA TYR A 140 -16.03 -15.43 -7.66
C TYR A 140 -15.64 -16.90 -7.48
N VAL A 141 -14.84 -17.41 -8.42
CA VAL A 141 -14.04 -18.63 -8.26
C VAL A 141 -12.58 -18.21 -8.18
N PHE A 142 -11.83 -18.74 -7.22
CA PHE A 142 -10.41 -18.41 -7.06
C PHE A 142 -9.53 -19.48 -7.69
N ARG A 143 -8.67 -19.07 -8.62
CA ARG A 143 -7.68 -19.93 -9.29
C ARG A 143 -6.27 -19.54 -8.84
N TYR A 144 -5.38 -20.51 -8.70
CA TYR A 144 -4.03 -20.31 -8.16
C TYR A 144 -2.97 -20.84 -9.13
N PRO A 145 -2.75 -20.20 -10.30
CA PRO A 145 -1.94 -20.78 -11.39
C PRO A 145 -0.51 -21.15 -10.98
N LEU A 146 0.14 -20.32 -10.15
CA LEU A 146 1.49 -20.62 -9.68
C LEU A 146 1.57 -21.91 -8.86
N ARG A 147 0.50 -22.26 -8.14
CA ARG A 147 0.42 -23.52 -7.39
C ARG A 147 0.11 -24.68 -8.32
N GLU A 148 -0.79 -24.49 -9.28
CA GLU A 148 -1.11 -25.47 -10.33
C GLU A 148 0.16 -25.89 -11.10
N TRP A 149 1.09 -24.96 -11.29
CA TRP A 149 2.38 -25.24 -11.94
C TRP A 149 3.49 -25.67 -10.98
N GLY A 150 3.25 -25.69 -9.68
CA GLY A 150 4.26 -26.01 -8.67
C GLY A 150 5.38 -24.97 -8.52
N TRP A 151 5.15 -23.72 -8.92
CA TRP A 151 6.18 -22.68 -8.97
C TRP A 151 6.52 -22.10 -7.60
N THR A 152 7.81 -21.87 -7.40
CA THR A 152 8.35 -21.10 -6.28
C THR A 152 8.56 -19.63 -6.67
N ARG A 153 8.97 -18.81 -5.70
CA ARG A 153 9.40 -17.42 -5.95
C ARG A 153 10.58 -17.35 -6.93
N LEU A 154 11.48 -18.34 -6.90
CA LEU A 154 12.63 -18.40 -7.79
C LEU A 154 12.20 -18.64 -9.24
N ASP A 155 11.26 -19.56 -9.46
CA ASP A 155 10.69 -19.82 -10.79
C ASP A 155 10.01 -18.57 -11.36
N CYS A 156 9.24 -17.87 -10.52
CA CYS A 156 8.63 -16.59 -10.90
C CYS A 156 9.68 -15.56 -11.32
N ALA A 157 10.75 -15.41 -10.54
CA ALA A 157 11.82 -14.45 -10.84
C ALA A 157 12.57 -14.81 -12.12
N ARG A 158 12.82 -16.10 -12.38
CA ARG A 158 13.41 -16.57 -13.63
C ARG A 158 12.49 -16.22 -14.82
N ARG A 159 11.20 -16.57 -14.74
CA ARG A 159 10.25 -16.31 -15.82
C ARG A 159 10.11 -14.84 -16.18
N ILE A 160 10.11 -13.96 -15.17
CA ILE A 160 10.04 -12.50 -15.38
C ILE A 160 11.28 -12.01 -16.15
N ARG A 161 12.48 -12.50 -15.80
CA ARG A 161 13.72 -12.15 -16.53
C ARG A 161 13.71 -12.65 -17.97
N GLU A 162 13.23 -13.87 -18.20
CA GLU A 162 13.11 -14.44 -19.55
C GLU A 162 12.15 -13.62 -20.44
N ALA A 163 11.18 -12.94 -19.85
CA ALA A 163 10.29 -12.01 -20.56
C ALA A 163 10.88 -10.60 -20.75
N GLY A 164 12.17 -10.39 -20.43
CA GLY A 164 12.85 -9.11 -20.56
C GLY A 164 12.45 -8.06 -19.50
N LEU A 165 11.69 -8.45 -18.48
CA LEU A 165 11.23 -7.55 -17.43
C LEU A 165 12.18 -7.55 -16.22
N PRO A 166 12.34 -6.41 -15.53
CA PRO A 166 13.02 -6.40 -14.24
C PRO A 166 12.17 -7.16 -13.22
N VAL A 167 12.82 -7.93 -12.34
CA VAL A 167 12.11 -8.63 -11.26
C VAL A 167 11.63 -7.59 -10.24
N PRO A 168 10.31 -7.46 -10.01
CA PRO A 168 9.80 -6.45 -9.09
C PRO A 168 10.19 -6.79 -7.65
N VAL A 169 10.48 -5.76 -6.87
CA VAL A 169 10.56 -5.90 -5.40
C VAL A 169 9.18 -6.19 -4.83
N LYS A 170 9.12 -6.62 -3.57
CA LYS A 170 7.85 -6.82 -2.88
C LYS A 170 7.05 -5.51 -2.83
N SER A 171 5.89 -5.50 -3.48
CA SER A 171 4.98 -4.35 -3.47
C SER A 171 4.27 -4.21 -2.13
N SER A 172 4.30 -3.00 -1.59
CA SER A 172 3.55 -2.60 -0.40
C SER A 172 3.64 -1.09 -0.22
N CYS A 173 2.71 -0.54 0.57
CA CYS A 173 2.84 0.84 1.01
C CYS A 173 4.15 1.03 1.80
N PHE A 174 4.82 2.18 1.62
CA PHE A 174 6.12 2.48 2.22
C PHE A 174 6.12 2.64 3.76
N PHE A 175 4.97 2.51 4.41
CA PHE A 175 4.80 2.48 5.86
C PHE A 175 4.04 1.23 6.34
N CYS A 176 3.98 0.18 5.52
CA CYS A 176 3.26 -1.03 5.89
C CYS A 176 3.95 -1.76 7.06
N VAL A 177 3.17 -2.27 8.02
CA VAL A 177 3.68 -3.08 9.14
C VAL A 177 4.55 -4.27 8.71
N ALA A 178 4.31 -4.79 7.50
CA ALA A 178 5.00 -5.94 6.95
C ALA A 178 6.36 -5.60 6.31
N MET A 179 6.73 -4.32 6.28
CA MET A 179 8.05 -3.88 5.83
C MET A 179 9.15 -4.43 6.71
N LYS A 180 10.23 -4.83 6.06
CA LYS A 180 11.46 -5.31 6.69
C LYS A 180 12.40 -4.14 6.98
N PRO A 181 13.30 -4.29 7.98
CA PRO A 181 14.33 -3.30 8.26
C PRO A 181 15.13 -2.86 7.02
N ASP A 182 15.55 -3.79 6.16
CA ASP A 182 16.31 -3.44 4.94
C ASP A 182 15.47 -2.66 3.92
N GLU A 183 14.17 -2.97 3.81
CA GLU A 183 13.24 -2.20 2.97
C GLU A 183 13.05 -0.78 3.51
N LEU A 184 13.15 -0.59 4.83
CA LEU A 184 13.10 0.72 5.47
C LEU A 184 14.41 1.50 5.28
N ARG A 185 15.57 0.81 5.37
CA ARG A 185 16.89 1.40 5.09
C ARG A 185 17.03 1.90 3.65
N SER A 186 16.36 1.25 2.69
CA SER A 186 16.43 1.63 1.27
C SER A 186 15.54 2.81 0.89
N LEU A 187 14.67 3.29 1.79
CA LEU A 187 13.76 4.38 1.47
C LEU A 187 14.48 5.73 1.38
N PRO A 188 14.12 6.59 0.41
CA PRO A 188 14.64 7.95 0.35
C PRO A 188 14.24 8.78 1.59
N PRO A 189 15.04 9.78 1.99
CA PRO A 189 14.77 10.59 3.18
C PRO A 189 13.38 11.22 3.26
N ALA A 190 12.77 11.59 2.12
CA ALA A 190 11.41 12.12 2.07
C ALA A 190 10.36 11.11 2.60
N TYR A 191 10.50 9.83 2.25
CA TYR A 191 9.62 8.78 2.74
C TYR A 191 9.82 8.50 4.22
N LEU A 192 11.09 8.52 4.68
CA LEU A 192 11.41 8.39 6.10
C LEU A 192 10.78 9.53 6.93
N ARG A 193 10.81 10.78 6.44
CA ARG A 193 10.14 11.92 7.09
C ARG A 193 8.64 11.70 7.24
N LEU A 194 7.99 11.19 6.19
CA LEU A 194 6.56 10.88 6.20
C LEU A 194 6.23 9.76 7.20
N ILE A 195 7.07 8.74 7.34
CA ILE A 195 6.91 7.69 8.35
C ILE A 195 6.94 8.29 9.76
N VAL A 196 7.92 9.15 10.03
CA VAL A 196 8.02 9.86 11.33
C VAL A 196 6.79 10.73 11.57
N LEU A 197 6.32 11.44 10.55
CA LEU A 197 5.13 12.29 10.62
C LEU A 197 3.87 11.49 10.97
N ILE A 198 3.64 10.34 10.33
CA ILE A 198 2.49 9.47 10.60
C ILE A 198 2.51 8.99 12.05
N GLU A 199 3.64 8.44 12.52
CA GLU A 199 3.74 7.92 13.88
C GLU A 199 3.60 9.03 14.92
N ALA A 200 4.26 10.17 14.73
CA ALA A 200 4.16 11.32 15.63
C ALA A 200 2.72 11.85 15.72
N ARG A 201 2.03 11.95 14.57
CA ARG A 201 0.64 12.41 14.51
C ARG A 201 -0.33 11.45 15.21
N ALA A 202 -0.06 10.14 15.15
CA ALA A 202 -0.88 9.11 15.76
C ALA A 202 -0.56 8.88 17.25
N ALA A 203 0.68 9.15 17.69
CA ALA A 203 1.20 8.82 19.02
C ALA A 203 0.28 9.18 20.19
N PRO A 204 -0.34 10.39 20.26
CA PRO A 204 -1.24 10.74 21.38
C PRO A 204 -2.46 9.81 21.53
N ARG A 205 -2.83 9.08 20.47
CA ARG A 205 -4.00 8.19 20.42
C ARG A 205 -3.63 6.71 20.51
N LEU A 206 -2.34 6.36 20.49
CA LEU A 206 -1.91 4.97 20.63
C LEU A 206 -2.07 4.51 22.07
N ARG A 207 -2.56 3.27 22.25
CA ARG A 207 -2.80 2.65 23.57
C ARG A 207 -2.27 1.22 23.63
N THR A 208 -2.42 0.48 22.53
CA THR A 208 -2.11 -0.95 22.46
C THR A 208 -0.86 -1.26 21.63
N VAL A 209 -0.27 -0.25 20.99
CA VAL A 209 0.88 -0.39 20.09
C VAL A 209 1.86 0.76 20.28
N GLU A 210 3.14 0.49 20.06
CA GLU A 210 4.25 1.44 20.11
C GLU A 210 4.36 2.28 18.82
N GLY A 211 3.89 1.76 17.69
CA GLY A 211 4.00 2.40 16.38
C GLY A 211 3.52 1.51 15.22
N LEU A 212 3.96 1.83 13.99
CA LEU A 212 3.60 1.12 12.76
C LEU A 212 3.93 -0.37 12.83
N TRP A 213 5.00 -0.71 13.54
CA TRP A 213 5.51 -2.05 13.73
C TRP A 213 4.92 -2.80 14.93
N ARG A 214 3.89 -2.23 15.55
CA ARG A 214 3.11 -2.75 16.69
C ARG A 214 3.85 -2.77 18.01
N SER A 215 4.79 -3.69 18.18
CA SER A 215 5.51 -3.91 19.43
C SER A 215 6.95 -4.33 19.14
N SER A 216 7.83 -4.05 20.09
CA SER A 216 9.23 -4.44 20.00
C SER A 216 9.36 -5.96 19.97
N VAL A 217 10.15 -6.48 19.02
CA VAL A 217 10.43 -7.91 18.89
C VAL A 217 11.92 -8.18 19.06
N LYS A 218 12.25 -9.21 19.85
CA LYS A 218 13.64 -9.62 20.12
C LYS A 218 14.32 -10.33 18.94
N GLY A 219 13.57 -10.65 17.89
CA GLY A 219 14.04 -11.49 16.79
C GLY A 219 14.14 -12.96 17.19
N ARG A 220 13.27 -13.82 16.67
CA ARG A 220 13.33 -15.28 16.84
C ARG A 220 13.04 -15.94 15.50
N GLY A 221 13.63 -17.12 15.24
CA GLY A 221 13.39 -17.89 14.01
C GLY A 221 13.77 -17.14 12.71
N GLY A 222 14.90 -16.43 12.71
CA GLY A 222 15.39 -15.69 11.53
C GLY A 222 14.82 -14.28 11.35
N ALA A 223 13.94 -13.80 12.23
CA ALA A 223 13.50 -12.41 12.22
C ALA A 223 14.53 -11.50 12.91
N GLN A 224 14.89 -10.36 12.29
CA GLN A 224 15.75 -9.35 12.90
C GLN A 224 15.05 -8.70 14.11
N PRO A 225 15.76 -8.46 15.23
CA PRO A 225 15.26 -7.62 16.31
C PRO A 225 14.89 -6.24 15.78
N ARG A 226 13.73 -5.72 16.18
CA ARG A 226 13.29 -4.38 15.77
C ARG A 226 12.34 -3.77 16.79
N PRO A 227 12.35 -2.43 16.96
CA PRO A 227 11.38 -1.74 17.81
C PRO A 227 9.97 -1.84 17.23
N GLY A 228 8.95 -1.55 18.06
CA GLY A 228 7.56 -1.46 17.60
C GLY A 228 7.24 -0.19 16.82
N SER A 229 8.15 0.80 16.82
CA SER A 229 8.05 2.06 16.08
C SER A 229 9.10 2.10 14.97
N MET A 230 8.67 2.43 13.75
CA MET A 230 9.60 2.69 12.66
C MET A 230 10.39 3.99 12.89
N THR A 231 9.80 5.01 13.52
CA THR A 231 10.49 6.25 13.91
C THR A 231 11.67 5.98 14.81
N ARG A 232 11.51 5.10 15.81
CA ARG A 232 12.60 4.69 16.69
C ARG A 232 13.72 4.02 15.89
N PHE A 233 13.38 3.10 14.99
CA PHE A 233 14.37 2.46 14.13
C PHE A 233 15.10 3.46 13.23
N ILE A 234 14.38 4.38 12.60
CA ILE A 234 14.93 5.45 11.75
C ILE A 234 15.93 6.31 12.52
N ARG A 235 15.63 6.62 13.79
CA ARG A 235 16.52 7.38 14.68
C ARG A 235 17.74 6.56 15.09
N ASP A 236 17.52 5.34 15.58
CA ASP A 236 18.54 4.47 16.16
C ASP A 236 19.58 4.05 15.10
N GLU A 237 19.14 3.84 13.85
CA GLU A 237 20.01 3.48 12.71
C GLU A 237 20.59 4.70 11.98
N GLY A 238 20.29 5.92 12.45
CA GLY A 238 20.82 7.16 11.85
C GLY A 238 20.31 7.45 10.43
N LEU A 239 19.20 6.85 10.01
CA LEU A 239 18.63 7.06 8.67
C LEU A 239 18.10 8.49 8.48
N LEU A 240 17.74 9.14 9.59
CA LEU A 240 17.54 10.59 9.68
C LEU A 240 18.29 11.11 10.91
N SER A 241 18.75 12.37 10.86
CA SER A 241 19.40 12.96 12.04
C SER A 241 18.43 13.04 13.23
N PRO A 242 18.89 12.81 14.48
CA PRO A 242 18.05 12.90 15.67
C PRO A 242 17.33 14.25 15.79
N ARG A 243 18.02 15.36 15.48
CA ARG A 243 17.44 16.71 15.46
C ARG A 243 16.25 16.81 14.50
N GLN A 244 16.34 16.19 13.33
CA GLN A 244 15.25 16.20 12.35
C GLN A 244 14.06 15.36 12.84
N VAL A 245 14.31 14.19 13.43
CA VAL A 245 13.27 13.33 14.01
C VAL A 245 12.55 14.06 15.14
N ASP A 246 13.31 14.61 16.11
CA ASP A 246 12.77 15.33 17.27
C ASP A 246 11.93 16.53 16.84
N ARG A 247 12.38 17.26 15.82
CA ARG A 247 11.61 18.37 15.24
C ARG A 247 10.26 17.92 14.68
N ILE A 248 10.24 16.86 13.88
CA ILE A 248 8.97 16.34 13.31
C ILE A 248 8.06 15.87 14.43
N VAL A 249 8.59 15.11 15.40
CA VAL A 249 7.82 14.61 16.54
C VAL A 249 7.19 15.74 17.36
N ALA A 250 7.94 16.81 17.62
CA ALA A 250 7.46 17.96 18.39
C ALA A 250 6.38 18.77 17.65
N THR A 251 6.45 18.85 16.32
CA THR A 251 5.60 19.74 15.52
C THR A 251 4.36 19.04 14.95
N ALA A 252 4.48 17.76 14.57
CA ALA A 252 3.43 16.98 13.90
C ALA A 252 2.03 17.03 14.55
N PRO A 253 1.87 16.99 15.91
CA PRO A 253 0.54 17.08 16.52
C PRO A 253 -0.19 18.39 16.23
N THR A 254 0.56 19.49 16.02
CA THR A 254 0.00 20.84 15.84
C THR A 254 0.13 21.37 14.42
N GLU A 255 1.05 20.86 13.62
CA GLU A 255 1.34 21.36 12.27
C GLU A 255 0.13 21.22 11.34
N LEU A 256 -0.55 20.07 11.36
CA LEU A 256 -1.79 19.90 10.60
C LEU A 256 -2.90 20.84 11.09
N LEU A 257 -2.99 21.11 12.39
CA LEU A 257 -3.99 22.04 12.93
C LEU A 257 -3.71 23.48 12.44
N ARG A 258 -2.43 23.87 12.37
CA ARG A 258 -2.03 25.18 11.82
C ARG A 258 -2.35 25.28 10.34
N PHE A 259 -2.04 24.24 9.57
CA PHE A 259 -2.42 24.15 8.16
C PHE A 259 -3.94 24.32 7.98
N GLN A 260 -4.74 23.63 8.80
CA GLN A 260 -6.19 23.75 8.78
C GLN A 260 -6.68 25.15 9.14
N ALA A 261 -6.10 25.78 10.16
CA ALA A 261 -6.44 27.14 10.57
C ALA A 261 -6.11 28.17 9.47
N ALA A 262 -4.95 28.03 8.82
CA ALA A 262 -4.57 28.88 7.69
C ALA A 262 -5.50 28.68 6.48
N ALA A 263 -5.76 27.43 6.11
CA ALA A 263 -6.65 27.11 4.99
C ALA A 263 -8.10 27.56 5.23
N ALA A 264 -8.57 27.60 6.48
CA ALA A 264 -9.90 28.10 6.80
C ALA A 264 -10.11 29.57 6.41
N ARG A 265 -9.02 30.36 6.31
CA ARG A 265 -9.03 31.78 5.88
C ARG A 265 -9.01 31.95 4.36
N VAL A 266 -8.84 30.86 3.62
CA VAL A 266 -8.82 30.85 2.14
C VAL A 266 -10.17 30.37 1.64
N GLU A 267 -10.63 30.95 0.52
CA GLU A 267 -11.84 30.52 -0.18
C GLU A 267 -11.77 29.04 -0.58
N LEU A 268 -12.88 28.32 -0.47
CA LEU A 268 -12.92 26.85 -0.59
C LEU A 268 -12.26 26.35 -1.88
N ALA A 269 -12.47 27.03 -3.00
CA ALA A 269 -11.94 26.67 -4.31
C ALA A 269 -10.41 26.84 -4.43
N ALA A 270 -9.80 27.67 -3.58
CA ALA A 270 -8.38 27.97 -3.56
C ALA A 270 -7.64 27.35 -2.36
N ARG A 271 -8.34 26.59 -1.50
CA ARG A 271 -7.71 25.98 -0.32
C ARG A 271 -6.66 24.97 -0.75
N PRO A 272 -5.46 25.00 -0.14
CA PRO A 272 -4.44 23.99 -0.39
C PRO A 272 -4.94 22.60 0.02
N SER A 273 -4.50 21.59 -0.72
CA SER A 273 -4.82 20.19 -0.44
C SER A 273 -3.87 19.61 0.63
N MET A 274 -4.23 18.43 1.16
CA MET A 274 -3.31 17.67 2.02
C MET A 274 -2.02 17.30 1.26
N HIS A 275 -2.10 17.07 -0.05
CA HIS A 275 -0.95 16.77 -0.88
C HIS A 275 0.03 17.96 -0.91
N ASP A 276 -0.47 19.19 -1.11
CA ASP A 276 0.36 20.40 -1.14
C ASP A 276 1.09 20.61 0.19
N TRP A 277 0.40 20.34 1.31
CA TRP A 277 1.01 20.38 2.64
C TRP A 277 2.15 19.35 2.77
N LEU A 278 1.94 18.12 2.31
CA LEU A 278 2.95 17.06 2.36
C LEU A 278 4.18 17.38 1.48
N VAL A 279 3.97 18.00 0.31
CA VAL A 279 5.06 18.48 -0.55
C VAL A 279 5.89 19.53 0.19
N ARG A 280 5.24 20.53 0.80
CA ARG A 280 5.92 21.59 1.57
C ARG A 280 6.64 21.06 2.80
N PHE A 281 6.00 20.15 3.54
CA PHE A 281 6.60 19.45 4.67
C PHE A 281 7.91 18.76 4.27
N ASN A 282 7.91 18.01 3.15
CA ASN A 282 9.10 17.32 2.67
C ASN A 282 10.18 18.25 2.12
N ALA A 283 9.79 19.39 1.53
CA ALA A 283 10.70 20.45 1.13
C ALA A 283 11.33 21.20 2.33
N GLY A 284 10.81 20.99 3.55
CA GLY A 284 11.26 21.68 4.76
C GLY A 284 10.79 23.13 4.83
N VAL A 285 9.80 23.51 4.01
CA VAL A 285 9.18 24.83 4.01
C VAL A 285 8.23 24.90 5.20
N ARG A 286 8.44 25.88 6.09
CA ARG A 286 7.52 26.11 7.21
C ARG A 286 6.23 26.76 6.71
N ASP A 287 5.11 26.34 7.27
CA ASP A 287 3.92 27.18 7.31
C ASP A 287 4.22 28.34 8.27
N GLU A 288 4.72 29.45 7.73
CA GLU A 288 4.77 30.70 8.47
C GLU A 288 3.35 31.04 8.89
N ALA A 289 3.15 31.15 10.20
CA ALA A 289 1.89 31.57 10.77
C ALA A 289 1.61 33.00 10.33
N ALA A 290 0.79 33.17 9.30
CA ALA A 290 0.01 34.38 9.09
C ALA A 290 -1.18 34.40 10.07
#